data_AF-A0A538IWC2-F1
#
_entry.id   AF-A0A538IWC2-F1
#
_cell.length_a   1.000
_cell.length_b   1.000
_cell.length_c   1.000
_cell.angle_alpha   90.00
_cell.angle_beta   90.00
_cell.angle_gamma   90.00
#
_symmetry.space_group_name_H-M   'P 1'
#
loop_
_entity.id
_entity.type
_entity.pdbx_description
1 polymer ?
#
loop_
_entity_poly.entity_id
_entity_poly.type
_entity_poly.pdbx_seq_one_letter_code
_entity_poly.pdbx_strand_id
1 'polypeptide(L)' 'MGSVPNGNLGTLTFTKQAKTWGAPIGAMRGDEIDLTATNIKSLSINVSRARVDCNVNLKITSDGPIAVTLPGCNRIVHGP' A
#
# COMPACT_ATOMS: atom_id res chain seq x y z
N MET A 1 -18.04 63.54 -1.28
CA MET A 1 -17.16 63.40 -2.46
C MET A 1 -16.30 62.17 -2.26
N GLY A 2 -16.23 61.29 -3.27
CA GLY A 2 -15.43 60.07 -3.23
C GLY A 2 -15.79 59.20 -4.43
N SER A 3 -15.49 59.68 -5.64
CA SER A 3 -15.62 58.90 -6.87
C SER A 3 -14.30 58.16 -7.08
N VAL A 4 -14.34 56.83 -7.15
CA VAL A 4 -13.23 56.02 -7.68
C VAL A 4 -13.45 55.91 -9.18
N PRO A 5 -12.69 56.64 -10.01
CA PRO A 5 -12.84 56.53 -11.44
C PRO A 5 -12.06 55.27 -11.89
N ASN A 6 -12.56 54.60 -12.95
CA ASN A 6 -11.84 53.60 -13.76
C ASN A 6 -12.06 52.11 -13.43
N GLY A 7 -13.20 51.70 -12.87
CA GLY A 7 -13.52 50.27 -12.68
C GLY A 7 -14.08 49.56 -13.91
N ASN A 8 -13.45 49.61 -15.08
CA ASN A 8 -13.83 48.79 -16.23
C ASN A 8 -12.92 47.56 -16.33
N LEU A 9 -13.06 46.63 -15.39
CA LEU A 9 -12.59 45.27 -15.62
C LEU A 9 -13.66 44.60 -16.48
N GLY A 10 -13.54 44.74 -17.81
CA GLY A 10 -14.34 43.96 -18.77
C GLY A 10 -14.30 42.47 -18.40
N THR A 11 -15.30 41.71 -18.86
CA THR A 11 -15.56 40.30 -18.49
C THR A 11 -14.28 39.54 -18.17
N LEU A 12 -14.02 39.29 -16.88
CA LEU A 12 -12.89 38.49 -16.44
C LEU A 12 -13.16 37.05 -16.84
N THR A 13 -12.57 36.62 -17.95
CA THR A 13 -12.69 35.26 -18.45
C THR A 13 -11.95 34.33 -17.49
N PHE A 14 -12.69 33.64 -16.62
CA PHE A 14 -12.12 32.62 -15.74
C PHE A 14 -11.74 31.39 -16.56
N THR A 15 -10.45 31.23 -16.84
CA THR A 15 -9.93 30.02 -17.47
C THR A 15 -9.85 28.91 -16.43
N LYS A 16 -10.84 28.00 -16.43
CA LYS A 16 -10.81 26.81 -15.56
C LYS A 16 -9.64 25.91 -15.98
N GLN A 17 -8.69 25.71 -15.08
CA GLN A 17 -7.64 24.71 -15.22
C GLN A 17 -8.02 23.52 -14.34
N ALA A 18 -8.14 22.33 -14.94
CA ALA A 18 -8.39 21.09 -14.22
C ALA A 18 -7.20 20.16 -14.43
N LYS A 19 -6.67 19.62 -13.33
CA LYS A 19 -5.67 18.55 -13.36
C LYS A 19 -6.29 17.34 -12.69
N THR A 20 -6.57 16.32 -13.48
CA THR A 20 -6.98 15.01 -12.98
C THR A 20 -5.75 14.15 -12.77
N TRP A 21 -5.73 13.42 -11.66
CA TRP A 21 -4.73 12.37 -11.45
C TRP A 21 -4.98 11.25 -12.47
N GLY A 22 -3.89 10.67 -12.99
CA GLY A 22 -3.97 9.43 -13.74
C GLY A 22 -4.50 8.29 -12.86
N ALA A 23 -5.04 7.25 -13.48
CA ALA A 23 -5.43 6.06 -12.74
C ALA A 23 -4.23 5.54 -11.92
N PRO A 24 -4.44 5.12 -10.67
CA PRO A 24 -3.36 4.49 -9.91
C PRO A 24 -2.88 3.28 -10.72
N ILE A 25 -1.56 3.16 -10.86
CA ILE A 25 -0.96 1.95 -11.43
C ILE A 25 -1.23 0.87 -10.39
N GLY A 26 -2.22 0.01 -10.65
CA GLY A 26 -2.54 -1.09 -9.76
C GLY A 26 -1.31 -1.99 -9.66
N ALA A 27 -0.79 -2.19 -8.43
CA ALA A 27 0.23 -3.20 -8.22
C ALA A 27 -0.33 -4.55 -8.66
N MET A 28 0.47 -5.31 -9.41
CA MET A 28 0.15 -6.68 -9.77
C MET A 28 -0.07 -7.45 -8.46
N ARG A 29 -1.18 -8.18 -8.33
CA ARG A 29 -1.38 -9.05 -7.17
C ARG A 29 -0.32 -10.14 -7.22
N GLY A 30 0.68 -10.04 -6.36
CA GLY A 30 1.71 -11.06 -6.19
C GLY A 30 1.32 -12.03 -5.08
N ASP A 31 1.65 -13.30 -5.27
CA ASP A 31 1.57 -14.31 -4.22
C ASP A 31 2.80 -14.17 -3.29
N GLU A 32 2.87 -13.04 -2.58
CA GLU A 32 4.03 -12.66 -1.77
C GLU A 32 3.62 -11.98 -0.46
N ILE A 33 4.35 -12.27 0.62
CA ILE A 33 4.26 -11.59 1.91
C ILE A 33 5.66 -11.16 2.33
N ASP A 34 5.84 -9.85 2.49
CA ASP A 34 6.97 -9.25 3.20
C ASP A 34 6.69 -9.24 4.69
N LEU A 35 7.61 -9.84 5.46
CA LEU A 35 7.52 -9.99 6.90
C LEU A 35 8.75 -9.35 7.56
N THR A 36 8.50 -8.32 8.37
CA THR A 36 9.50 -7.76 9.29
C THR A 36 9.10 -8.08 10.72
N ALA A 37 9.96 -8.77 11.46
CA ALA A 37 9.70 -9.15 12.85
C ALA A 37 10.85 -8.69 13.75
N THR A 38 10.51 -8.25 14.96
CA THR A 38 11.48 -7.85 15.99
C THR A 38 11.04 -8.43 17.32
N ASN A 39 11.91 -9.19 17.99
CA ASN A 39 11.62 -9.89 19.23
C ASN A 39 10.43 -10.87 19.15
N ILE A 40 10.29 -11.57 18.01
CA ILE A 40 9.22 -12.57 17.79
C ILE A 40 9.82 -13.92 17.42
N LYS A 41 9.46 -14.97 18.16
CA LYS A 41 9.93 -16.35 17.90
C LYS A 41 9.04 -17.17 16.96
N SER A 42 7.75 -16.85 16.90
CA SER A 42 6.79 -17.62 16.10
C SER A 42 5.61 -16.75 15.66
N LEU A 43 5.13 -16.99 14.45
CA LEU A 43 3.90 -16.37 13.95
C LEU A 43 3.06 -17.35 13.13
N SER A 44 1.78 -17.02 12.94
CA SER A 44 0.86 -17.81 12.13
C SER A 44 0.13 -16.95 11.11
N ILE A 45 0.18 -17.36 9.85
CA ILE A 45 -0.44 -16.67 8.72
C ILE A 45 -1.59 -17.50 8.18
N ASN A 46 -2.80 -16.94 8.23
CA ASN A 46 -3.94 -17.49 7.51
C ASN A 46 -3.92 -17.02 6.05
N VAL A 47 -3.45 -17.88 5.14
CA VAL A 47 -3.32 -17.57 3.71
C VAL A 47 -4.64 -17.17 3.04
N SER A 48 -5.76 -17.77 3.45
CA SER A 48 -7.08 -17.47 2.88
C SER A 48 -7.52 -16.04 3.21
N ARG A 49 -7.25 -15.59 4.44
CA ARG A 49 -7.49 -14.20 4.86
C ARG A 49 -6.53 -13.21 4.18
N ALA A 50 -5.27 -13.62 3.99
CA ALA A 50 -4.26 -12.84 3.28
C ALA A 50 -4.46 -12.81 1.75
N ARG A 51 -5.35 -13.66 1.22
CA ARG A 51 -5.64 -13.83 -0.22
C ARG A 51 -4.40 -14.21 -1.05
N VAL A 52 -3.56 -15.04 -0.45
CA VAL A 52 -2.39 -15.70 -1.05
C VAL A 52 -2.64 -17.20 -1.10
N ASP A 53 -1.88 -17.92 -1.90
CA ASP A 53 -1.96 -19.37 -1.99
C ASP A 53 -0.91 -20.06 -1.09
N CYS A 54 -0.89 -21.40 -1.12
CA CYS A 54 0.01 -22.17 -0.25
C CYS A 54 1.48 -22.16 -0.69
N ASN A 55 1.77 -21.67 -1.89
CA ASN A 55 3.09 -21.47 -2.47
C ASN A 55 3.59 -20.02 -2.33
N VAL A 56 2.90 -19.20 -1.52
CA VAL A 56 3.27 -17.81 -1.23
C VAL A 56 4.77 -17.66 -0.98
N ASN A 57 5.34 -16.65 -1.65
CA ASN A 57 6.71 -16.22 -1.42
C ASN A 57 6.79 -15.46 -0.09
N LEU A 58 7.59 -15.95 0.85
CA LEU A 58 7.78 -15.30 2.16
C LEU A 58 9.14 -14.63 2.19
N LYS A 59 9.17 -13.30 2.26
CA LYS A 59 10.38 -12.51 2.46
C LYS A 59 10.50 -12.15 3.93
N ILE A 60 11.38 -12.84 4.65
CA ILE A 60 11.50 -12.72 6.10
C ILE A 60 12.72 -11.88 6.45
N THR A 61 12.49 -10.79 7.18
CA THR A 61 13.51 -9.97 7.84
C THR A 61 13.26 -10.01 9.34
N SER A 62 14.18 -10.56 10.11
CA SER A 62 14.05 -10.67 11.57
C SER A 62 15.36 -10.37 12.29
N ASP A 63 15.24 -10.02 13.57
CA ASP A 63 16.35 -9.82 14.50
C ASP A 63 16.79 -11.14 15.20
N GLY A 64 16.16 -12.26 14.84
CA GLY A 64 16.54 -13.60 15.26
C GLY A 64 15.58 -14.68 14.73
N PRO A 65 15.86 -15.97 15.02
CA PRO A 65 15.16 -17.09 14.41
C PRO A 65 13.65 -17.04 14.65
N ILE A 66 12.90 -17.19 13.57
CA ILE A 66 11.44 -17.16 13.59
C ILE A 66 10.82 -18.35 12.86
N ALA A 67 9.79 -18.94 13.47
CA ALA A 67 8.96 -19.98 12.86
C ALA A 67 7.66 -19.38 12.32
N VAL A 68 7.47 -19.44 10.99
CA VAL A 68 6.26 -18.97 10.31
C VAL A 68 5.39 -20.17 9.96
N THR A 69 4.18 -20.22 10.51
CA THR A 69 3.24 -21.30 10.25
C THR A 69 2.12 -20.86 9.30
N LEU A 70 1.83 -21.69 8.31
CA LEU A 70 0.72 -21.51 7.36
C LEU A 70 -0.26 -22.67 7.60
N PRO A 71 -1.11 -22.60 8.64
CA PRO A 71 -1.91 -23.74 9.10
C PRO A 71 -2.89 -24.27 8.05
N GLY A 72 -3.43 -23.41 7.19
CA GLY A 72 -4.27 -23.82 6.06
C GLY A 72 -3.54 -24.60 4.96
N CYS A 73 -2.21 -24.66 5.03
CA CYS A 73 -1.34 -25.28 4.03
C CYS A 73 -0.45 -26.37 4.62
N ASN A 74 -0.54 -26.66 5.93
CA ASN A 74 0.38 -27.54 6.65
C ASN A 74 1.87 -27.24 6.36
N ARG A 75 2.20 -25.97 6.14
CA ARG A 75 3.53 -25.50 5.76
C ARG A 75 4.12 -24.69 6.89
N ILE A 76 5.38 -24.97 7.23
CA ILE A 76 6.16 -24.21 8.20
C ILE A 76 7.42 -23.73 7.49
N VAL A 77 7.74 -22.45 7.64
CA VAL A 77 8.93 -21.82 7.09
C VAL A 77 9.74 -21.25 8.24
N HIS A 78 11.05 -21.52 8.23
CA HIS A 78 11.98 -20.99 9.20
C HIS A 78 12.73 -19.81 8.58
N GLY A 79 12.63 -18.65 9.23
CA GLY A 79 13.34 -17.43 8.85
C GLY A 79 14.59 -17.20 9.69
N PRO A 80 15.53 -16.40 9.18
CA PRO A 80 16.76 -16.02 9.87
C PRO A 80 16.50 -15.25 11.17
#